data_AF-A0A3C1IHY8-F1
#
_entry.id   AF-A0A3C1IHY8-F1
#
_cell.length_a   1.000
_cell.length_b   1.000
_cell.length_c   1.000
_cell.angle_alpha   90.00
_cell.angle_beta   90.00
_cell.angle_gamma   90.00
#
_symmetry.space_group_name_H-M   'P 1'
#
loop_
_entity.id
_entity.type
_entity.pdbx_description
1 polymer ?
#
loop_
_entity_poly.entity_id
_entity_poly.type
_entity_poly.pdbx_seq_one_letter_code
_entity_poly.pdbx_strand_id
1 'polypeptide(L)'
;AILNDPKRPIFERYFRRVWIPDESYFQTLVRRHSNQIESRSLTLAKFDVQGKPHVFYDDHREMLRQSGCFVARKIWAGANKLYTAFPMVSYATPETAPDTTSGTPDRAPDTLNHLFAESAARGSKGRVGLYMQSRFPHQDHRAPLTAAKYTVLEGFFDLFRDCQPWLAQATDDKQTQIHGHLFAPEAAAFAGQKTTVKGGLSNSATLRDNNPTAFLTNLIWNTRSQHQCFQFGPRDVQEIGKILPQDPNAQIFVITGAWLVPLSHSDESLAEIHAEALRLHATEWQHLALLRAPCSKAKVHIWPLSQIIANPKLGLHEILKTMEPNAKCPPTVPEINLDPTAFSAFVRALENRGMHSGLAGNLDSKKPIIPGPDVP
;
A
#
# COMPACT_ATOMS: atom_id res chain seq x y z
N ALA A 1 -19.78 -30.00 -44.46
CA ALA A 1 -18.65 -29.24 -45.03
C ALA A 1 -17.30 -29.82 -44.58
N ILE A 2 -16.92 -29.69 -43.30
CA ILE A 2 -15.62 -30.16 -42.79
C ILE A 2 -15.38 -31.67 -43.02
N LEU A 3 -16.35 -32.52 -42.68
CA LEU A 3 -16.21 -33.99 -42.79
C LEU A 3 -15.98 -34.48 -44.23
N ASN A 4 -16.47 -33.71 -45.21
CA ASN A 4 -16.44 -34.03 -46.62
C ASN A 4 -15.40 -33.19 -47.40
N ASP A 5 -14.54 -32.43 -46.71
CA ASP A 5 -13.49 -31.64 -47.38
C ASP A 5 -12.46 -32.60 -48.02
N PRO A 6 -12.19 -32.50 -49.34
CA PRO A 6 -11.23 -33.38 -50.02
C PRO A 6 -9.80 -33.25 -49.47
N LYS A 7 -9.45 -32.12 -48.84
CA LYS A 7 -8.16 -31.88 -48.19
C LYS A 7 -8.14 -32.29 -46.71
N ARG A 8 -9.24 -32.84 -46.17
CA ARG A 8 -9.32 -33.32 -44.77
C ARG A 8 -8.14 -34.21 -44.35
N PRO A 9 -7.66 -35.19 -45.15
CA PRO A 9 -6.50 -36.01 -44.77
C PRO A 9 -5.22 -35.19 -44.52
N ILE A 10 -5.04 -34.08 -45.24
CA ILE A 10 -3.91 -33.17 -45.07
C ILE A 10 -4.03 -32.43 -43.73
N PHE A 11 -5.21 -31.91 -43.41
CA PHE A 11 -5.46 -31.19 -42.15
C PHE A 11 -5.32 -32.13 -40.95
N GLU A 12 -5.91 -33.32 -41.00
CA GLU A 12 -5.79 -34.31 -39.92
C GLU A 12 -4.35 -34.75 -39.71
N ARG A 13 -3.55 -34.90 -40.78
CA ARG A 13 -2.11 -35.19 -40.66
C ARG A 13 -1.35 -34.08 -39.93
N TYR A 14 -1.70 -32.81 -40.20
CA TYR A 14 -1.10 -31.67 -39.52
C TYR A 14 -1.52 -31.61 -38.04
N PHE A 15 -2.82 -31.58 -37.76
CA PHE A 15 -3.35 -31.39 -36.41
C PHE A 15 -3.10 -32.59 -35.46
N ARG A 16 -2.79 -33.78 -36.00
CA ARG A 16 -2.31 -34.92 -35.18
C ARG A 16 -1.02 -34.60 -34.40
N ARG A 17 -0.23 -33.63 -34.86
CA ARG A 17 1.03 -33.22 -34.23
C ARG A 17 0.91 -31.92 -33.43
N VAL A 18 -0.29 -31.34 -33.38
CA VAL A 18 -0.56 -30.10 -32.67
C VAL A 18 -0.96 -30.42 -31.24
N TRP A 19 -0.42 -29.67 -30.28
CA TRP A 19 -0.82 -29.74 -28.87
C TRP A 19 -2.21 -29.11 -28.69
N ILE A 20 -3.13 -29.83 -28.05
CA ILE A 20 -4.55 -29.44 -27.84
C ILE A 20 -5.21 -29.07 -29.18
N PRO A 21 -5.34 -30.04 -30.11
CA PRO A 21 -5.82 -29.77 -31.46
C PRO A 21 -7.32 -29.43 -31.48
N ASP A 22 -8.10 -29.86 -30.49
CA ASP A 22 -9.53 -29.57 -30.37
C ASP A 22 -9.85 -28.08 -30.17
N GLU A 23 -8.93 -27.30 -29.60
CA GLU A 23 -9.08 -25.85 -29.41
C GLU A 23 -8.78 -25.01 -30.67
N SER A 24 -8.27 -25.63 -31.75
CA SER A 24 -7.89 -24.91 -32.98
C SER A 24 -8.36 -25.56 -34.28
N TYR A 25 -8.59 -26.87 -34.31
CA TYR A 25 -8.96 -27.63 -35.50
C TYR A 25 -10.28 -27.12 -36.10
N PHE A 26 -11.35 -27.12 -35.32
CA PHE A 26 -12.68 -26.75 -35.81
C PHE A 26 -12.76 -25.26 -36.15
N GLN A 27 -12.18 -24.39 -35.33
CA GLN A 27 -12.13 -22.95 -35.52
C GLN A 27 -11.42 -22.60 -36.84
N THR A 28 -10.31 -23.29 -37.13
CA THR A 28 -9.55 -23.13 -38.38
C THR A 28 -10.37 -23.60 -39.59
N LEU A 29 -10.97 -24.79 -39.51
CA LEU A 29 -11.67 -25.36 -40.67
C LEU A 29 -13.02 -24.71 -40.96
N VAL A 30 -13.78 -24.30 -39.93
CA VAL A 30 -15.06 -23.59 -40.13
C VAL A 30 -14.84 -22.32 -40.95
N ARG A 31 -13.77 -21.54 -40.67
CA ARG A 31 -13.46 -20.30 -41.40
C ARG A 31 -13.12 -20.50 -42.88
N ARG A 32 -12.77 -21.72 -43.29
CA ARG A 32 -12.55 -22.07 -44.70
C ARG A 32 -13.84 -22.40 -45.45
N HIS A 33 -14.89 -22.76 -44.73
CA HIS A 33 -16.13 -23.27 -45.31
C HIS A 33 -17.32 -22.31 -45.14
N SER A 34 -17.24 -21.36 -44.22
CA SER A 34 -18.32 -20.41 -43.95
C SER A 34 -17.78 -19.06 -43.52
N ASN A 35 -18.48 -18.01 -43.95
CA ASN A 35 -18.32 -16.66 -43.41
C ASN A 35 -19.39 -16.32 -42.37
N GLN A 36 -20.42 -17.16 -42.22
CA GLN A 36 -21.43 -17.06 -41.17
C GLN A 36 -20.91 -17.75 -39.91
N ILE A 37 -20.19 -16.99 -39.08
CA ILE A 37 -19.58 -17.49 -37.85
C ILE A 37 -19.91 -16.51 -36.72
N GLU A 38 -20.57 -17.03 -35.70
CA GLU A 38 -20.83 -16.30 -34.47
C GLU A 38 -19.73 -16.58 -33.45
N SER A 39 -19.09 -15.53 -32.93
CA SER A 39 -18.05 -15.63 -31.90
C SER A 39 -18.66 -15.79 -30.50
N ARG A 40 -19.53 -16.78 -30.33
CA ARG A 40 -20.29 -17.03 -29.09
C ARG A 40 -20.27 -18.50 -28.73
N SER A 41 -19.80 -18.82 -27.51
CA SER A 41 -19.91 -20.17 -26.95
C SER A 41 -21.32 -20.42 -26.44
N LEU A 42 -21.87 -21.60 -26.75
CA LEU A 42 -23.13 -22.07 -26.13
C LEU A 42 -22.90 -22.69 -24.74
N THR A 43 -21.63 -22.84 -24.35
CA THR A 43 -21.21 -23.36 -23.04
C THR A 43 -20.59 -22.25 -22.21
N LEU A 44 -21.09 -22.06 -20.99
CA LEU A 44 -20.43 -21.24 -19.98
C LEU A 44 -19.25 -22.03 -19.40
N ALA A 45 -18.06 -21.65 -19.86
CA ALA A 45 -16.79 -22.07 -19.31
C ALA A 45 -15.95 -20.82 -19.03
N LYS A 46 -15.55 -20.65 -17.77
CA LYS A 46 -14.73 -19.53 -17.32
C LYS A 46 -13.51 -20.05 -16.60
N PHE A 47 -12.40 -19.34 -16.75
CA PHE A 47 -11.12 -19.68 -16.17
C PHE A 47 -10.60 -18.50 -15.36
N ASP A 48 -9.87 -18.79 -14.29
CA ASP A 48 -9.16 -17.79 -13.52
C ASP A 48 -7.86 -17.38 -14.24
N VAL A 49 -7.12 -16.45 -13.63
CA VAL A 49 -5.85 -15.93 -14.17
C VAL A 49 -4.74 -16.98 -14.28
N GLN A 50 -4.88 -18.12 -13.62
CA GLN A 50 -3.94 -19.25 -13.70
C GLN A 50 -4.39 -20.28 -14.75
N GLY A 51 -5.46 -20.02 -15.49
CA GLY A 51 -6.06 -20.97 -16.43
C GLY A 51 -6.83 -22.10 -15.74
N LYS A 52 -7.13 -21.98 -14.43
CA LYS A 52 -7.95 -22.96 -13.72
C LYS A 52 -9.43 -22.66 -13.97
N PRO A 53 -10.21 -23.65 -14.39
CA PRO A 53 -11.64 -23.45 -14.62
C PRO A 53 -12.37 -23.16 -13.30
N HIS A 54 -13.26 -22.17 -13.32
CA HIS A 54 -14.16 -21.85 -12.23
C HIS A 54 -15.09 -23.04 -11.94
N VAL A 55 -15.34 -23.29 -10.65
CA VAL A 55 -16.30 -24.30 -10.18
C VAL A 55 -17.57 -23.58 -9.71
N PHE A 56 -18.71 -23.98 -10.25
CA PHE A 56 -20.01 -23.41 -9.90
C PHE A 56 -20.67 -24.16 -8.73
N TYR A 57 -21.33 -23.41 -7.84
CA TYR A 57 -22.03 -23.87 -6.64
C TYR A 57 -23.48 -23.33 -6.64
N ASP A 58 -24.30 -23.80 -5.71
CA ASP A 58 -25.73 -23.46 -5.60
C ASP A 58 -26.06 -21.96 -5.57
N ASP A 59 -25.17 -21.14 -5.03
CA ASP A 59 -25.28 -19.68 -4.98
C ASP A 59 -25.09 -19.00 -6.34
N HIS A 60 -24.51 -19.69 -7.33
CA HIS A 60 -24.35 -19.17 -8.69
C HIS A 60 -25.57 -19.38 -9.60
N ARG A 61 -26.71 -19.84 -9.07
CA ARG A 61 -27.93 -20.13 -9.87
C ARG A 61 -28.38 -18.95 -10.73
N GLU A 62 -28.42 -17.75 -10.14
CA GLU A 62 -28.88 -16.55 -10.84
C GLU A 62 -27.88 -16.12 -11.93
N MET A 63 -26.58 -16.26 -11.67
CA MET A 63 -25.52 -16.02 -12.64
C MET A 63 -25.66 -16.96 -13.85
N LEU A 64 -25.91 -18.26 -13.63
CA LEU A 64 -26.14 -19.21 -14.72
C LEU A 64 -27.38 -18.86 -15.54
N ARG A 65 -28.46 -18.38 -14.88
CA ARG A 65 -29.71 -17.98 -15.54
C ARG A 65 -29.50 -16.79 -16.48
N GLN A 66 -28.66 -15.85 -16.08
CA GLN A 66 -28.33 -14.65 -16.86
C GLN A 66 -27.30 -14.90 -17.95
N SER A 67 -26.59 -16.05 -17.94
CA SER A 67 -25.51 -16.33 -18.89
C SER A 67 -25.94 -16.49 -20.35
N GLY A 68 -27.22 -16.79 -20.60
CA GLY A 68 -27.72 -17.13 -21.94
C GLY A 68 -27.09 -18.39 -22.56
N CYS A 69 -26.28 -19.14 -21.80
CA CYS A 69 -25.63 -20.37 -22.25
C CYS A 69 -26.55 -21.57 -22.03
N PHE A 70 -26.48 -22.56 -22.92
CA PHE A 70 -27.26 -23.79 -22.84
C PHE A 70 -26.63 -24.81 -21.89
N VAL A 71 -25.30 -24.77 -21.78
CA VAL A 71 -24.51 -25.71 -20.97
C VAL A 71 -23.60 -24.90 -20.04
N ALA A 72 -23.35 -25.38 -18.83
CA ALA A 72 -22.34 -24.84 -17.94
C ALA A 72 -21.35 -25.95 -17.53
N ARG A 73 -20.05 -25.64 -17.51
CA ARG A 73 -19.00 -26.61 -17.23
C ARG A 73 -18.35 -26.34 -15.87
N LYS A 74 -17.97 -27.44 -15.21
CA LYS A 74 -17.39 -27.53 -13.86
C LYS A 74 -18.34 -27.04 -12.78
N ILE A 75 -19.26 -27.95 -12.41
CA ILE A 75 -20.21 -27.75 -11.33
C ILE A 75 -19.78 -28.65 -10.18
N TRP A 76 -19.84 -28.16 -8.94
CA TRP A 76 -19.56 -28.95 -7.76
C TRP A 76 -20.55 -30.12 -7.65
N ALA A 77 -20.08 -31.31 -7.28
CA ALA A 77 -20.94 -32.50 -7.21
C ALA A 77 -22.11 -32.34 -6.22
N GLY A 78 -21.94 -31.54 -5.17
CA GLY A 78 -22.98 -31.26 -4.17
C GLY A 78 -23.90 -30.09 -4.50
N ALA A 79 -23.80 -29.46 -5.68
CA ALA A 79 -24.64 -28.33 -6.08
C ALA A 79 -26.04 -28.77 -6.53
N ASN A 80 -26.78 -29.41 -5.63
CA ASN A 80 -28.09 -30.01 -5.91
C ASN A 80 -29.11 -28.98 -6.40
N LYS A 81 -29.09 -27.74 -5.90
CA LYS A 81 -30.01 -26.70 -6.37
C LYS A 81 -29.71 -26.28 -7.80
N LEU A 82 -28.44 -26.31 -8.22
CA LEU A 82 -28.08 -26.08 -9.62
C LEU A 82 -28.59 -27.23 -10.51
N TYR A 83 -28.34 -28.48 -10.13
CA TYR A 83 -28.80 -29.63 -10.93
C TYR A 83 -30.32 -29.73 -11.05
N THR A 84 -31.05 -29.33 -10.00
CA THR A 84 -32.52 -29.26 -10.07
C THR A 84 -33.01 -28.12 -10.97
N ALA A 85 -32.26 -27.01 -11.06
CA ALA A 85 -32.67 -25.83 -11.83
C ALA A 85 -32.17 -25.82 -13.28
N PHE A 86 -31.07 -26.53 -13.59
CA PHE A 86 -30.42 -26.54 -14.90
C PHE A 86 -30.21 -27.97 -15.43
N PRO A 87 -30.46 -28.21 -16.73
CA PRO A 87 -30.91 -27.26 -17.74
C PRO A 87 -32.39 -26.88 -17.56
N MET A 88 -32.73 -25.60 -17.79
CA MET A 88 -34.13 -25.17 -17.73
C MET A 88 -34.93 -25.87 -18.83
N VAL A 89 -35.96 -26.61 -18.46
CA VAL A 89 -36.90 -27.14 -19.45
C VAL A 89 -37.80 -25.97 -19.86
N SER A 90 -37.53 -25.40 -21.03
CA SER A 90 -38.43 -24.43 -21.65
C SER A 90 -39.70 -25.15 -22.12
N TYR A 91 -40.67 -25.31 -21.21
CA TYR A 91 -42.06 -25.60 -21.60
C TYR A 91 -42.81 -24.31 -21.93
N ALA A 92 -42.14 -23.31 -22.49
CA ALA A 92 -42.85 -22.16 -23.03
C ALA A 92 -43.44 -22.57 -24.38
N THR A 93 -44.75 -22.86 -24.38
CA THR A 93 -45.59 -22.54 -25.53
C THR A 93 -45.24 -21.12 -26.01
N PRO A 94 -45.16 -20.88 -27.33
CA PRO A 94 -44.63 -19.64 -27.90
C PRO A 94 -45.38 -18.35 -27.49
N GLU A 95 -46.47 -18.44 -26.74
CA GLU A 95 -47.35 -17.31 -26.38
C GLU A 95 -47.18 -16.81 -24.93
N THR A 96 -46.42 -17.50 -24.07
CA THR A 96 -46.20 -17.10 -22.66
C THR A 96 -44.75 -17.23 -22.20
N ALA A 97 -43.79 -17.09 -23.11
CA ALA A 97 -42.47 -16.67 -22.69
C ALA A 97 -42.60 -15.22 -22.15
N PRO A 98 -42.22 -14.92 -20.90
CA PRO A 98 -42.02 -13.52 -20.53
C PRO A 98 -41.06 -12.95 -21.56
N ASP A 99 -41.42 -11.77 -22.06
CA ASP A 99 -40.74 -11.01 -23.11
C ASP A 99 -39.24 -10.88 -22.79
N THR A 100 -38.47 -11.94 -23.07
CA THR A 100 -37.01 -11.94 -23.00
C THR A 100 -36.44 -11.15 -24.19
N THR A 101 -37.31 -10.71 -25.08
CA THR A 101 -37.16 -9.66 -26.08
C THR A 101 -37.14 -8.24 -25.49
N SER A 102 -37.52 -8.02 -24.22
CA SER A 102 -37.45 -6.70 -23.57
C SER A 102 -36.13 -6.41 -22.84
N GLY A 103 -35.21 -7.37 -22.77
CA GLY A 103 -33.83 -7.17 -22.38
C GLY A 103 -32.95 -7.69 -23.50
N THR A 104 -32.27 -6.81 -24.22
CA THR A 104 -31.30 -7.18 -25.27
C THR A 104 -30.46 -8.38 -24.79
N PRO A 105 -30.53 -9.56 -25.45
CA PRO A 105 -29.80 -10.77 -25.04
C PRO A 105 -28.28 -10.58 -25.04
N ASP A 106 -27.80 -9.48 -25.61
CA ASP A 106 -26.40 -9.05 -25.59
C ASP A 106 -25.94 -8.42 -24.26
N ARG A 107 -26.84 -7.89 -23.39
CA ARG A 107 -26.42 -7.21 -22.14
C ARG A 107 -26.12 -8.13 -20.94
N ALA A 108 -26.83 -9.26 -20.82
CA ALA A 108 -26.67 -10.19 -19.72
C ALA A 108 -25.33 -10.98 -19.75
N PRO A 109 -24.83 -11.41 -20.93
CA PRO A 109 -23.49 -12.00 -21.05
C PRO A 109 -22.39 -11.00 -20.70
N ASP A 110 -22.54 -9.73 -21.09
CA ASP A 110 -21.53 -8.69 -20.87
C ASP A 110 -21.34 -8.35 -19.39
N THR A 111 -22.43 -8.26 -18.63
CA THR A 111 -22.37 -8.02 -17.18
C THR A 111 -21.65 -9.16 -16.46
N LEU A 112 -21.95 -10.39 -16.84
CA LEU A 112 -21.32 -11.59 -16.30
C LEU A 112 -19.84 -11.67 -16.72
N ASN A 113 -19.52 -11.36 -17.97
CA ASN A 113 -18.14 -11.25 -18.46
C ASN A 113 -17.35 -10.19 -17.69
N HIS A 114 -17.97 -9.03 -17.41
CA HIS A 114 -17.38 -7.97 -16.59
C HIS A 114 -17.08 -8.46 -15.18
N LEU A 115 -18.00 -9.19 -14.55
CA LEU A 115 -17.78 -9.76 -13.22
C LEU A 115 -16.59 -10.74 -13.20
N PHE A 116 -16.47 -11.63 -14.19
CA PHE A 116 -15.32 -12.53 -14.32
C PHE A 116 -14.03 -11.77 -14.62
N ALA A 117 -14.07 -10.74 -15.47
CA ALA A 117 -12.91 -9.90 -15.77
C ALA A 117 -12.44 -9.11 -14.54
N GLU A 118 -13.36 -8.56 -13.74
CA GLU A 118 -13.06 -7.93 -12.46
C GLU A 118 -12.46 -8.92 -11.47
N SER A 119 -13.04 -10.12 -11.37
CA SER A 119 -12.54 -11.18 -10.49
C SER A 119 -11.13 -11.61 -10.88
N ALA A 120 -10.88 -11.80 -12.18
CA ALA A 120 -9.57 -12.10 -12.73
C ALA A 120 -8.58 -10.96 -12.46
N ALA A 121 -8.95 -9.71 -12.74
CA ALA A 121 -8.12 -8.54 -12.45
C ALA A 121 -7.77 -8.44 -10.96
N ARG A 122 -8.73 -8.67 -10.05
CA ARG A 122 -8.51 -8.72 -8.60
C ARG A 122 -7.67 -9.93 -8.17
N GLY A 123 -7.73 -11.04 -8.89
CA GLY A 123 -6.91 -12.23 -8.66
C GLY A 123 -5.44 -11.99 -9.04
N SER A 124 -5.21 -11.29 -10.15
CA SER A 124 -3.86 -10.96 -10.65
C SER A 124 -3.21 -9.79 -9.89
N LYS A 125 -3.94 -8.67 -9.76
CA LYS A 125 -3.41 -7.43 -9.15
C LYS A 125 -3.57 -7.40 -7.63
N GLY A 126 -4.42 -8.27 -7.07
CA GLY A 126 -4.77 -8.25 -5.66
C GLY A 126 -5.56 -7.00 -5.25
N ARG A 127 -5.53 -6.72 -3.94
CA ARG A 127 -6.03 -5.47 -3.36
C ARG A 127 -4.83 -4.73 -2.82
N VAL A 128 -4.69 -3.45 -3.17
CA VAL A 128 -3.60 -2.58 -2.73
C VAL A 128 -3.50 -2.58 -1.20
N GLY A 129 -2.30 -2.82 -0.66
CA GLY A 129 -2.07 -2.95 0.79
C GLY A 129 -2.51 -4.26 1.43
N LEU A 130 -3.14 -5.18 0.70
CA LEU A 130 -3.49 -6.50 1.23
C LEU A 130 -2.62 -7.59 0.63
N TYR A 131 -1.72 -8.10 1.46
CA TYR A 131 -0.85 -9.21 1.14
C TYR A 131 -1.09 -10.34 2.12
N MET A 132 -1.48 -11.50 1.61
CA MET A 132 -1.81 -12.67 2.44
C MET A 132 -1.19 -13.92 1.82
N GLN A 133 -0.98 -14.95 2.63
CA GLN A 133 -0.46 -16.25 2.15
C GLN A 133 -1.29 -16.81 0.98
N SER A 134 -2.62 -16.64 1.02
CA SER A 134 -3.52 -17.10 -0.04
C SER A 134 -3.53 -16.20 -1.28
N ARG A 135 -3.02 -14.97 -1.19
CA ARG A 135 -3.01 -13.99 -2.27
C ARG A 135 -1.85 -13.00 -2.09
N PHE A 136 -0.74 -13.34 -2.72
CA PHE A 136 0.47 -12.53 -2.78
C PHE A 136 0.74 -12.15 -4.24
N PRO A 137 0.04 -11.11 -4.76
CA PRO A 137 0.15 -10.72 -6.16
C PRO A 137 1.57 -10.23 -6.47
N HIS A 138 2.00 -10.37 -7.72
CA HIS A 138 3.23 -9.74 -8.18
C HIS A 138 3.11 -8.22 -7.98
N GLN A 139 4.08 -7.62 -7.28
CA GLN A 139 4.04 -6.19 -7.01
C GLN A 139 4.20 -5.42 -8.31
N ASP A 140 3.19 -4.63 -8.65
CA ASP A 140 3.32 -3.60 -9.67
C ASP A 140 4.04 -2.42 -9.01
N HIS A 141 5.27 -2.13 -9.45
CA HIS A 141 6.04 -1.02 -8.94
C HIS A 141 5.30 0.32 -9.06
N ARG A 142 4.30 0.46 -9.94
CA ARG A 142 3.49 1.68 -10.10
C ARG A 142 2.36 1.79 -9.09
N ALA A 143 1.90 0.68 -8.53
CA ALA A 143 0.82 0.68 -7.55
C ALA A 143 1.33 1.12 -6.17
N PRO A 144 0.47 1.77 -5.35
CA PRO A 144 0.80 2.00 -3.95
C PRO A 144 1.05 0.67 -3.22
N LEU A 145 1.96 0.69 -2.26
CA LEU A 145 2.24 -0.50 -1.43
C LEU A 145 1.18 -0.64 -0.34
N THR A 146 0.88 0.45 0.38
CA THR A 146 -0.10 0.47 1.46
C THR A 146 -1.51 0.81 0.98
N ALA A 147 -2.50 0.52 1.81
CA ALA A 147 -3.92 0.66 1.46
C ALA A 147 -4.49 2.07 1.64
N ALA A 148 -3.81 2.93 2.40
CA ALA A 148 -4.22 4.27 2.77
C ALA A 148 -2.98 5.13 3.05
N LYS A 149 -3.17 6.46 3.08
CA LYS A 149 -2.11 7.40 3.44
C LYS A 149 -1.72 7.25 4.90
N TYR A 150 -0.45 7.52 5.19
CA TYR A 150 0.11 7.49 6.53
C TYR A 150 1.24 8.51 6.65
N THR A 151 1.55 8.91 7.89
CA THR A 151 2.58 9.90 8.18
C THR A 151 3.72 9.28 8.97
N VAL A 152 4.95 9.61 8.58
CA VAL A 152 6.18 9.25 9.28
C VAL A 152 6.82 10.53 9.81
N LEU A 153 7.08 10.57 11.11
CA LEU A 153 7.73 11.69 11.78
C LEU A 153 9.13 11.28 12.23
N GLU A 154 10.14 12.01 11.77
CA GLU A 154 11.53 11.77 12.12
C GLU A 154 12.11 12.99 12.86
N GLY A 155 12.64 12.76 14.07
CA GLY A 155 13.26 13.80 14.90
C GLY A 155 12.30 14.69 15.71
N PHE A 156 10.99 14.65 15.46
CA PHE A 156 10.03 15.49 16.20
C PHE A 156 9.96 15.17 17.69
N PHE A 157 9.97 13.89 18.05
CA PHE A 157 9.84 13.47 19.45
C PHE A 157 11.17 13.57 20.20
N ASP A 158 12.29 13.63 19.47
CA ASP A 158 13.61 13.96 20.04
C ASP A 158 13.69 15.45 20.42
N LEU A 159 13.07 16.32 19.61
CA LEU A 159 13.11 17.77 19.79
C LEU A 159 12.05 18.31 20.75
N PHE A 160 10.79 17.83 20.63
CA PHE A 160 9.66 18.36 21.38
C PHE A 160 9.27 17.44 22.53
N ARG A 161 9.21 17.98 23.74
CA ARG A 161 8.71 17.26 24.91
C ARG A 161 7.20 17.01 24.78
N ASP A 162 6.76 15.82 25.16
CA ASP A 162 5.35 15.39 25.11
C ASP A 162 4.68 15.60 23.73
N CYS A 163 5.46 15.47 22.66
CA CYS A 163 4.99 15.66 21.28
C CYS A 163 3.85 14.68 20.93
N GLN A 164 3.95 13.42 21.37
CA GLN A 164 2.95 12.39 21.09
C GLN A 164 1.58 12.72 21.73
N PRO A 165 1.47 12.98 23.06
CA PRO A 165 0.23 13.48 23.65
C PRO A 165 -0.29 14.76 23.01
N TRP A 166 0.60 15.71 22.69
CA TRP A 166 0.20 16.97 22.08
C TRP A 166 -0.43 16.78 20.70
N LEU A 167 0.20 15.96 19.83
CA LEU A 167 -0.35 15.65 18.51
C LEU A 167 -1.68 14.89 18.65
N ALA A 168 -1.77 13.96 19.61
CA ALA A 168 -2.97 13.16 19.86
C ALA A 168 -4.15 14.03 20.34
N GLN A 169 -3.88 15.12 21.06
CA GLN A 169 -4.89 16.11 21.43
C GLN A 169 -5.24 17.08 20.29
N ALA A 170 -4.25 17.42 19.46
CA ALA A 170 -4.42 18.36 18.34
C ALA A 170 -5.18 17.74 17.17
N THR A 171 -5.06 16.42 16.97
CA THR A 171 -5.89 15.63 16.06
C THR A 171 -7.02 14.96 16.82
N ASP A 172 -8.17 14.68 16.22
CA ASP A 172 -9.16 13.83 16.90
C ASP A 172 -8.60 12.41 17.05
N ASP A 173 -8.33 11.94 18.28
CA ASP A 173 -7.84 10.59 18.62
C ASP A 173 -8.65 9.47 17.95
N LYS A 174 -9.91 9.74 17.57
CA LYS A 174 -10.75 8.79 16.83
C LYS A 174 -10.36 8.67 15.38
N GLN A 175 -9.83 9.71 14.77
CA GLN A 175 -9.46 9.81 13.36
C GLN A 175 -7.99 9.47 13.11
N THR A 176 -7.08 9.87 14.01
CA THR A 176 -5.65 9.67 13.85
C THR A 176 -5.06 8.87 15.01
N GLN A 177 -4.30 7.82 14.70
CA GLN A 177 -3.58 7.03 15.70
C GLN A 177 -2.09 7.38 15.64
N ILE A 178 -1.54 7.84 16.77
CA ILE A 178 -0.14 8.28 16.87
C ILE A 178 0.68 7.28 17.67
N HIS A 179 1.55 6.57 16.96
CA HIS A 179 2.48 5.58 17.51
C HIS A 179 3.84 6.23 17.80
N GLY A 180 4.63 5.59 18.67
CA GLY A 180 6.04 5.93 18.84
C GLY A 180 6.88 5.27 17.75
N HIS A 181 8.11 4.88 18.10
CA HIS A 181 9.01 4.15 17.22
C HIS A 181 8.46 2.74 16.89
N LEU A 182 7.79 2.59 15.76
CA LEU A 182 7.29 1.28 15.33
C LEU A 182 8.42 0.31 14.96
N PHE A 183 9.57 0.84 14.54
CA PHE A 183 10.73 0.09 14.10
C PHE A 183 11.89 0.12 15.12
N ALA A 184 11.61 0.42 16.39
CA ALA A 184 12.61 0.37 17.46
C ALA A 184 13.21 -1.05 17.64
N PRO A 185 14.50 -1.21 17.94
CA PRO A 185 15.15 -2.52 18.02
C PRO A 185 14.45 -3.53 18.95
N GLU A 186 13.91 -3.06 20.08
CA GLU A 186 13.34 -3.93 21.12
C GLU A 186 11.90 -4.39 20.82
N ALA A 187 11.02 -3.44 20.49
CA ALA A 187 9.60 -3.71 20.24
C ALA A 187 8.95 -2.55 19.47
N ALA A 188 7.86 -2.82 18.76
CA ALA A 188 7.07 -1.78 18.12
C ALA A 188 6.28 -0.98 19.17
N ALA A 189 6.57 0.32 19.28
CA ALA A 189 5.92 1.20 20.25
C ALA A 189 4.52 1.64 19.76
N PHE A 190 3.51 0.82 20.00
CA PHE A 190 2.13 1.19 19.66
C PHE A 190 1.57 2.25 20.61
N ALA A 191 0.63 3.06 20.10
CA ALA A 191 -0.06 4.08 20.87
C ALA A 191 -0.74 3.49 22.14
N GLY A 192 -0.59 4.18 23.27
CA GLY A 192 -1.10 3.72 24.57
C GLY A 192 -0.41 2.47 25.10
N GLN A 193 0.83 2.19 24.68
CA GLN A 193 1.65 1.04 25.14
C GLN A 193 0.97 -0.31 24.94
N LYS A 194 0.12 -0.43 23.92
CA LYS A 194 -0.53 -1.70 23.58
C LYS A 194 0.50 -2.69 23.05
N THR A 195 0.30 -3.98 23.35
CA THR A 195 1.16 -5.07 22.83
C THR A 195 0.63 -5.66 21.53
N THR A 196 -0.65 -5.42 21.21
CA THR A 196 -1.31 -5.94 20.01
C THR A 196 -2.26 -4.89 19.42
N VAL A 197 -2.36 -4.85 18.10
CA VAL A 197 -3.31 -4.00 17.36
C VAL A 197 -4.24 -4.82 16.47
N LYS A 198 -5.19 -4.15 15.79
CA LYS A 198 -6.17 -4.79 14.90
C LYS A 198 -5.49 -5.73 13.89
N GLY A 199 -6.11 -6.88 13.64
CA GLY A 199 -5.56 -7.92 12.77
C GLY A 199 -4.51 -8.82 13.41
N GLY A 200 -4.36 -8.76 14.75
CA GLY A 200 -3.47 -9.67 15.49
C GLY A 200 -1.99 -9.34 15.37
N LEU A 201 -1.65 -8.10 15.00
CA LEU A 201 -0.26 -7.65 14.89
C LEU A 201 0.31 -7.41 16.29
N SER A 202 1.36 -8.17 16.63
CA SER A 202 2.10 -8.06 17.89
C SER A 202 3.17 -6.97 17.81
N ASN A 203 3.58 -6.44 18.96
CA ASN A 203 4.71 -5.52 19.11
C ASN A 203 6.09 -6.20 19.07
N SER A 204 6.16 -7.53 18.88
CA SER A 204 7.43 -8.27 18.80
C SER A 204 8.31 -7.77 17.66
N ALA A 205 9.52 -7.30 17.99
CA ALA A 205 10.53 -6.92 17.00
C ALA A 205 10.90 -8.08 16.07
N THR A 206 11.04 -9.31 16.60
CA THR A 206 11.37 -10.49 15.79
C THR A 206 10.35 -10.75 14.69
N LEU A 207 9.04 -10.63 14.98
CA LEU A 207 7.99 -10.81 13.98
C LEU A 207 7.95 -9.66 12.97
N ARG A 208 8.14 -8.42 13.43
CA ARG A 208 8.20 -7.22 12.60
C ARG A 208 9.38 -7.28 11.62
N ASP A 209 10.58 -7.59 12.12
CA ASP A 209 11.84 -7.51 11.38
C ASP A 209 12.02 -8.70 10.42
N ASN A 210 11.30 -9.80 10.62
CA ASN A 210 11.24 -10.88 9.64
C ASN A 210 10.63 -10.43 8.30
N ASN A 211 9.69 -9.46 8.32
CA ASN A 211 9.18 -8.82 7.11
C ASN A 211 8.60 -7.43 7.42
N PRO A 212 9.43 -6.37 7.46
CA PRO A 212 8.99 -5.05 7.88
C PRO A 212 7.97 -4.43 6.90
N THR A 213 8.05 -4.77 5.61
CA THR A 213 7.08 -4.33 4.60
C THR A 213 5.70 -4.94 4.83
N ALA A 214 5.64 -6.25 5.13
CA ALA A 214 4.38 -6.91 5.45
C ALA A 214 3.79 -6.40 6.77
N PHE A 215 4.63 -6.10 7.77
CA PHE A 215 4.19 -5.48 9.00
C PHE A 215 3.50 -4.12 8.74
N LEU A 216 4.15 -3.22 7.99
CA LEU A 216 3.61 -1.91 7.67
C LEU A 216 2.31 -2.01 6.86
N THR A 217 2.31 -2.80 5.79
CA THR A 217 1.12 -2.95 4.93
C THR A 217 -0.06 -3.56 5.68
N ASN A 218 0.17 -4.56 6.54
CA ASN A 218 -0.86 -5.12 7.40
C ASN A 218 -1.36 -4.12 8.44
N LEU A 219 -0.47 -3.33 9.06
CA LEU A 219 -0.85 -2.30 10.02
C LEU A 219 -1.85 -1.34 9.36
N ILE A 220 -1.44 -0.72 8.25
CA ILE A 220 -2.28 0.23 7.51
C ILE A 220 -3.56 -0.45 7.03
N TRP A 221 -3.51 -1.68 6.51
CA TRP A 221 -4.69 -2.39 6.02
C TRP A 221 -5.72 -2.67 7.13
N ASN A 222 -5.28 -3.03 8.33
CA ASN A 222 -6.18 -3.37 9.43
C ASN A 222 -6.74 -2.12 10.14
N THR A 223 -6.10 -0.96 9.95
CA THR A 223 -6.51 0.32 10.57
C THR A 223 -6.96 1.38 9.56
N ARG A 224 -7.28 1.02 8.31
CA ARG A 224 -7.75 1.92 7.22
C ARG A 224 -8.83 2.94 7.58
N SER A 225 -9.60 2.72 8.64
CA SER A 225 -10.58 3.68 9.16
C SER A 225 -9.95 4.89 9.85
N GLN A 226 -8.66 4.86 10.14
CA GLN A 226 -7.92 5.85 10.91
C GLN A 226 -6.60 6.17 10.21
N HIS A 227 -6.23 7.44 10.16
CA HIS A 227 -4.90 7.85 9.69
C HIS A 227 -3.85 7.34 10.67
N GLN A 228 -2.77 6.73 10.16
CA GLN A 228 -1.70 6.22 11.00
C GLN A 228 -0.52 7.17 10.96
N CYS A 229 -0.05 7.59 12.12
CA CYS A 229 1.14 8.41 12.30
C CYS A 229 2.11 7.66 13.19
N PHE A 230 3.39 7.57 12.82
CA PHE A 230 4.38 6.91 13.65
C PHE A 230 5.75 7.57 13.56
N GLN A 231 6.56 7.32 14.58
CA GLN A 231 7.93 7.77 14.63
C GLN A 231 8.85 6.79 13.90
N PHE A 232 9.80 7.35 13.16
CA PHE A 232 10.94 6.65 12.61
C PHE A 232 12.19 7.48 12.83
N GLY A 233 13.36 6.88 12.98
CA GLY A 233 14.60 7.65 13.10
C GLY A 233 15.86 6.81 12.99
N PRO A 234 17.05 7.44 13.10
CA PRO A 234 18.32 6.76 12.88
C PRO A 234 18.65 5.65 13.92
N ARG A 235 17.93 5.62 15.06
CA ARG A 235 18.03 4.56 16.08
C ARG A 235 17.20 3.32 15.77
N ASP A 236 16.27 3.42 14.82
CA ASP A 236 15.39 2.31 14.44
C ASP A 236 16.06 1.35 13.45
N VAL A 237 15.41 0.21 13.22
CA VAL A 237 15.81 -0.76 12.21
C VAL A 237 15.58 -0.17 10.81
N GLN A 238 16.66 0.10 10.09
CA GLN A 238 16.65 0.88 8.84
C GLN A 238 16.13 0.13 7.61
N GLU A 239 15.82 -1.16 7.71
CA GLU A 239 15.41 -1.99 6.56
C GLU A 239 14.15 -1.43 5.86
N ILE A 240 13.18 -0.92 6.64
CA ILE A 240 11.97 -0.28 6.09
C ILE A 240 12.27 1.03 5.35
N GLY A 241 13.38 1.72 5.67
CA GLY A 241 13.76 3.01 5.09
C GLY A 241 13.95 2.98 3.57
N LYS A 242 14.21 1.80 2.98
CA LYS A 242 14.25 1.60 1.53
C LYS A 242 12.87 1.60 0.89
N ILE A 243 11.84 1.22 1.63
CA ILE A 243 10.47 0.99 1.15
C ILE A 243 9.60 2.23 1.35
N LEU A 244 9.78 2.97 2.45
CA LEU A 244 9.02 4.20 2.73
C LEU A 244 9.02 5.19 1.54
N PRO A 245 10.16 5.51 0.89
CA PRO A 245 10.18 6.44 -0.24
C PRO A 245 9.46 5.89 -1.48
N GLN A 246 9.33 4.57 -1.61
CA GLN A 246 8.72 3.93 -2.79
C GLN A 246 7.19 3.98 -2.75
N ASP A 247 6.58 4.22 -1.57
CA ASP A 247 5.13 4.25 -1.41
C ASP A 247 4.56 5.67 -1.64
N PRO A 248 3.72 5.89 -2.68
CA PRO A 248 3.07 7.19 -2.90
C PRO A 248 2.08 7.60 -1.78
N ASN A 249 1.68 6.67 -0.91
CA ASN A 249 0.83 6.96 0.24
C ASN A 249 1.62 7.53 1.44
N ALA A 250 2.95 7.43 1.44
CA ALA A 250 3.78 7.90 2.54
C ALA A 250 3.95 9.42 2.51
N GLN A 251 3.77 10.05 3.67
CA GLN A 251 4.11 11.45 3.92
C GLN A 251 5.16 11.51 5.03
N ILE A 252 6.36 11.96 4.70
CA ILE A 252 7.52 11.82 5.57
C ILE A 252 8.00 13.22 5.94
N PHE A 253 8.07 13.51 7.24
CA PHE A 253 8.57 14.76 7.78
C PHE A 253 9.83 14.51 8.57
N VAL A 254 10.93 15.14 8.18
CA VAL A 254 12.26 14.90 8.75
C VAL A 254 12.82 16.20 9.30
N ILE A 255 13.21 16.17 10.58
CA ILE A 255 14.08 17.19 11.19
C ILE A 255 15.50 16.63 11.22
N THR A 256 16.36 17.12 10.32
CA THR A 256 17.73 16.59 10.21
C THR A 256 18.58 17.04 11.39
N GLY A 257 19.31 16.09 11.98
CA GLY A 257 20.16 16.32 13.16
C GLY A 257 19.40 16.39 14.49
N ALA A 258 18.09 16.11 14.53
CA ALA A 258 17.31 16.16 15.78
C ALA A 258 17.80 15.15 16.83
N TRP A 259 18.43 14.04 16.40
CA TRP A 259 19.02 13.03 17.28
C TRP A 259 20.17 13.56 18.14
N LEU A 260 20.73 14.74 17.83
CA LEU A 260 21.71 15.46 18.67
C LEU A 260 21.10 15.91 20.00
N VAL A 261 19.80 16.22 20.03
CA VAL A 261 19.11 16.73 21.22
C VAL A 261 19.14 15.71 22.36
N PRO A 262 18.69 14.46 22.21
CA PRO A 262 18.81 13.48 23.29
C PRO A 262 20.27 13.17 23.65
N LEU A 263 21.22 13.25 22.69
CA LEU A 263 22.65 13.06 22.99
C LEU A 263 23.22 14.17 23.86
N SER A 264 22.76 15.42 23.73
CA SER A 264 23.25 16.52 24.56
C SER A 264 22.81 16.42 26.03
N HIS A 265 21.83 15.57 26.32
CA HIS A 265 21.34 15.29 27.68
C HIS A 265 21.94 14.01 28.27
N SER A 266 22.78 13.29 27.51
CA SER A 266 23.41 12.06 27.99
C SER A 266 24.55 12.36 28.97
N ASP A 267 24.62 11.60 30.06
CA ASP A 267 25.70 11.66 31.05
C ASP A 267 26.95 10.83 30.64
N GLU A 268 26.94 10.25 29.43
CA GLU A 268 28.04 9.46 28.88
C GLU A 268 29.30 10.30 28.61
N SER A 269 30.44 9.62 28.42
CA SER A 269 31.66 10.32 28.08
C SER A 269 31.57 10.96 26.68
N LEU A 270 32.22 12.12 26.49
CA LEU A 270 32.22 12.80 25.18
C LEU A 270 32.81 11.92 24.06
N ALA A 271 33.60 10.89 24.38
CA ALA A 271 34.13 9.95 23.38
C ALA A 271 33.05 8.96 22.91
N GLU A 272 32.25 8.40 23.83
CA GLU A 272 31.12 7.52 23.52
C GLU A 272 30.04 8.30 22.76
N ILE A 273 29.68 9.50 23.23
CA ILE A 273 28.72 10.37 22.55
C ILE A 273 29.19 10.68 21.12
N HIS A 274 30.48 10.97 20.91
CA HIS A 274 31.00 11.25 19.57
C HIS A 274 30.92 10.02 18.65
N ALA A 275 31.22 8.82 19.15
CA ALA A 275 31.10 7.59 18.37
C ALA A 275 29.65 7.30 17.97
N GLU A 276 28.71 7.45 18.91
CA GLU A 276 27.29 7.27 18.64
C GLU A 276 26.75 8.34 17.68
N ALA A 277 27.17 9.59 17.85
CA ALA A 277 26.80 10.69 16.97
C ALA A 277 27.24 10.41 15.51
N LEU A 278 28.46 9.89 15.30
CA LEU A 278 28.93 9.51 13.97
C LEU A 278 28.09 8.37 13.35
N ARG A 279 27.69 7.38 14.16
CA ARG A 279 26.83 6.27 13.71
C ARG A 279 25.46 6.78 13.27
N LEU A 280 24.82 7.62 14.08
CA LEU A 280 23.52 8.21 13.78
C LEU A 280 23.59 9.14 12.57
N HIS A 281 24.65 9.95 12.46
CA HIS A 281 24.89 10.82 11.31
C HIS A 281 25.02 10.02 10.01
N ALA A 282 25.84 8.96 10.00
CA ALA A 282 26.00 8.11 8.83
C ALA A 282 24.67 7.44 8.42
N THR A 283 23.88 7.01 9.40
CA THR A 283 22.58 6.37 9.19
C THR A 283 21.55 7.36 8.61
N GLU A 284 21.44 8.55 9.21
CA GLU A 284 20.58 9.64 8.71
C GLU A 284 20.99 10.06 7.30
N TRP A 285 22.29 10.19 7.03
CA TRP A 285 22.79 10.57 5.71
C TRP A 285 22.40 9.55 4.63
N GLN A 286 22.51 8.25 4.91
CA GLN A 286 22.08 7.19 4.00
C GLN A 286 20.57 7.23 3.78
N HIS A 287 19.78 7.41 4.83
CA HIS A 287 18.32 7.52 4.74
C HIS A 287 17.88 8.74 3.93
N LEU A 288 18.50 9.90 4.15
CA LEU A 288 18.24 11.11 3.37
C LEU A 288 18.57 10.94 1.89
N ALA A 289 19.61 10.16 1.55
CA ALA A 289 19.93 9.85 0.17
C ALA A 289 18.82 9.02 -0.50
N LEU A 290 18.19 8.09 0.24
CA LEU A 290 17.03 7.33 -0.24
C LEU A 290 15.80 8.23 -0.43
N LEU A 291 15.53 9.11 0.54
CA LEU A 291 14.38 10.03 0.48
C LEU A 291 14.48 11.05 -0.66
N ARG A 292 15.69 11.53 -0.97
CA ARG A 292 15.98 12.47 -2.05
C ARG A 292 16.18 11.79 -3.41
N ALA A 293 16.15 10.47 -3.48
CA ALA A 293 16.35 9.75 -4.72
C ALA A 293 15.26 10.11 -5.74
N PRO A 294 15.58 10.24 -7.05
CA PRO A 294 14.59 10.58 -8.09
C PRO A 294 13.44 9.58 -8.22
N CYS A 295 13.64 8.34 -7.75
CA CYS A 295 12.63 7.29 -7.74
C CYS A 295 11.67 7.36 -6.53
N SER A 296 11.88 8.31 -5.60
CA SER A 296 11.01 8.54 -4.46
C SER A 296 9.63 9.01 -4.94
N LYS A 297 8.59 8.31 -4.48
CA LYS A 297 7.18 8.58 -4.75
C LYS A 297 6.47 9.17 -3.54
N ALA A 298 7.04 9.01 -2.36
CA ALA A 298 6.55 9.58 -1.12
C ALA A 298 6.60 11.11 -1.18
N LYS A 299 5.68 11.75 -0.44
CA LYS A 299 5.76 13.20 -0.22
C LYS A 299 6.70 13.47 0.95
N VAL A 300 7.88 14.03 0.69
CA VAL A 300 8.92 14.23 1.70
C VAL A 300 9.13 15.71 1.98
N HIS A 301 9.16 16.06 3.27
CA HIS A 301 9.49 17.39 3.78
C HIS A 301 10.71 17.27 4.71
N ILE A 302 11.78 17.98 4.39
CA ILE A 302 13.05 17.90 5.12
C ILE A 302 13.41 19.30 5.60
N TRP A 303 13.59 19.45 6.90
CA TRP A 303 14.02 20.70 7.53
C TRP A 303 15.27 20.48 8.37
N PRO A 304 16.27 21.37 8.27
CA PRO A 304 17.35 21.39 9.24
C PRO A 304 16.80 21.73 10.63
N LEU A 305 17.40 21.13 11.66
CA LEU A 305 17.09 21.41 13.06
C LEU A 305 17.06 22.91 13.37
N SER A 306 18.02 23.68 12.85
CA SER A 306 18.09 25.13 13.05
C SER A 306 16.85 25.89 12.56
N GLN A 307 16.23 25.44 11.47
CA GLN A 307 15.03 26.07 10.91
C GLN A 307 13.80 25.83 11.80
N ILE A 308 13.65 24.62 12.34
CA ILE A 308 12.52 24.30 13.22
C ILE A 308 12.66 24.99 14.58
N ILE A 309 13.88 25.09 15.12
CA ILE A 309 14.12 25.86 16.36
C ILE A 309 13.73 27.34 16.16
N ALA A 310 14.05 27.92 15.00
CA ALA A 310 13.70 29.31 14.70
C ALA A 310 12.20 29.53 14.48
N ASN A 311 11.49 28.57 13.87
CA ASN A 311 10.04 28.65 13.67
C ASN A 311 9.34 27.30 13.92
N PRO A 312 9.07 26.95 15.19
CA PRO A 312 8.47 25.67 15.55
C PRO A 312 7.05 25.46 15.02
N LYS A 313 6.30 26.56 14.89
CA LYS A 313 4.89 26.54 14.44
C LYS A 313 4.76 26.03 13.01
N LEU A 314 5.73 26.36 12.14
CA LEU A 314 5.68 26.04 10.72
C LEU A 314 5.67 24.53 10.49
N GLY A 315 6.61 23.79 11.10
CA GLY A 315 6.69 22.34 10.93
C GLY A 315 5.46 21.61 11.46
N LEU A 316 4.98 21.99 12.65
CA LEU A 316 3.82 21.35 13.27
C LEU A 316 2.50 21.65 12.52
N HIS A 317 2.33 22.88 12.02
CA HIS A 317 1.15 23.21 11.22
C HIS A 317 1.08 22.39 9.93
N GLU A 318 2.21 22.17 9.26
CA GLU A 318 2.25 21.41 8.02
C GLU A 318 1.92 19.91 8.23
N ILE A 319 2.38 19.35 9.36
CA ILE A 319 2.01 18.00 9.79
C ILE A 319 0.50 17.90 10.03
N LEU A 320 -0.07 18.83 10.82
CA LEU A 320 -1.50 18.82 11.13
C LEU A 320 -2.37 18.98 9.89
N LYS A 321 -2.04 19.91 8.99
CA LYS A 321 -2.74 20.10 7.72
C LYS A 321 -2.70 18.87 6.82
N THR A 322 -1.66 18.06 6.97
CA THR A 322 -1.46 16.85 6.19
C THR A 322 -2.34 15.69 6.70
N MET A 323 -2.55 15.60 8.01
CA MET A 323 -3.45 14.62 8.63
C MET A 323 -4.92 15.03 8.52
N GLU A 324 -5.21 16.31 8.78
CA GLU A 324 -6.53 16.91 8.74
C GLU A 324 -6.50 18.16 7.85
N PRO A 325 -7.06 18.12 6.62
CA PRO A 325 -6.97 19.24 5.67
C PRO A 325 -7.54 20.58 6.18
N ASN A 326 -8.50 20.51 7.12
CA ASN A 326 -9.15 21.67 7.73
C ASN A 326 -8.55 22.04 9.10
N ALA A 327 -7.40 21.46 9.47
CA ALA A 327 -6.72 21.78 10.72
C ALA A 327 -6.36 23.28 10.77
N LYS A 328 -6.77 23.93 11.86
CA LYS A 328 -6.35 25.31 12.14
C LYS A 328 -4.88 25.34 12.55
N CYS A 329 -4.25 26.51 12.44
CA CYS A 329 -2.93 26.71 13.02
C CYS A 329 -2.98 26.43 14.54
N PRO A 330 -2.08 25.60 15.08
CA PRO A 330 -2.13 25.24 16.48
C PRO A 330 -1.92 26.48 17.37
N PRO A 331 -2.78 26.71 18.39
CA PRO A 331 -2.68 27.88 19.26
C PRO A 331 -1.45 27.79 20.19
N THR A 332 -1.04 26.57 20.55
CA THR A 332 0.10 26.27 21.41
C THR A 332 1.03 25.29 20.72
N VAL A 333 2.32 25.34 21.06
CA VAL A 333 3.36 24.43 20.56
C VAL A 333 3.98 23.72 21.76
N PRO A 334 4.32 22.42 21.66
CA PRO A 334 5.02 21.69 22.71
C PRO A 334 6.37 22.34 23.02
N GLU A 335 6.82 22.18 24.26
CA GLU A 335 8.09 22.74 24.71
C GLU A 335 9.27 22.08 23.96
N ILE A 336 10.23 22.90 23.53
CA ILE A 336 11.45 22.40 22.91
C ILE A 336 12.37 21.89 24.02
N ASN A 337 12.77 20.62 23.95
CA ASN A 337 13.64 19.97 24.91
C ASN A 337 15.11 20.33 24.67
N LEU A 338 15.45 21.63 24.69
CA LEU A 338 16.76 22.14 24.33
C LEU A 338 17.10 23.41 25.13
N ASP A 339 18.25 23.42 25.81
CA ASP A 339 18.89 24.68 26.21
C ASP A 339 19.73 25.20 25.03
N PRO A 340 19.38 26.34 24.41
CA PRO A 340 20.09 26.86 23.25
C PRO A 340 21.58 27.11 23.49
N THR A 341 21.96 27.51 24.71
CA THR A 341 23.34 27.88 25.04
C THR A 341 24.20 26.64 25.25
N ALA A 342 23.72 25.70 26.07
CA ALA A 342 24.40 24.44 26.31
C ALA A 342 24.50 23.60 25.03
N PHE A 343 23.46 23.61 24.20
CA PHE A 343 23.43 22.87 22.95
C PHE A 343 24.42 23.40 21.91
N SER A 344 24.53 24.72 21.72
CA SER A 344 25.53 25.29 20.82
C SER A 344 26.96 24.93 21.26
N ALA A 345 27.26 24.97 22.57
CA ALA A 345 28.55 24.55 23.11
C ALA A 345 28.82 23.06 22.86
N PHE A 346 27.81 22.20 23.04
CA PHE A 346 27.88 20.77 22.80
C PHE A 346 28.18 20.44 21.32
N VAL A 347 27.45 21.06 20.39
CA VAL A 347 27.68 20.85 18.95
C VAL A 347 29.09 21.28 18.56
N ARG A 348 29.57 22.43 19.05
CA ARG A 348 30.96 22.86 18.83
C ARG A 348 31.98 21.87 19.39
N ALA A 349 31.71 21.25 20.54
CA ALA A 349 32.60 20.23 21.10
C ALA A 349 32.70 18.98 20.22
N LEU A 350 31.60 18.58 19.57
CA LEU A 350 31.60 17.50 18.58
C LEU A 350 32.32 17.90 17.30
N GLU A 351 32.11 19.13 16.81
CA GLU A 351 32.79 19.66 15.62
C GLU A 351 34.31 19.72 15.80
N ASN A 352 34.77 20.15 16.97
CA ASN A 352 36.20 20.18 17.32
C ASN A 352 36.84 18.78 17.34
N ARG A 353 36.03 17.70 17.41
CA ARG A 353 36.48 16.31 17.33
C ARG A 353 36.36 15.71 15.92
N GLY A 354 36.03 16.54 14.92
CA GLY A 354 36.00 16.15 13.51
C GLY A 354 34.62 15.76 12.99
N MET A 355 33.54 16.00 13.75
CA MET A 355 32.18 15.81 13.26
C MET A 355 31.73 17.00 12.40
N HIS A 356 31.19 16.74 11.21
CA HIS A 356 30.54 17.79 10.41
C HIS A 356 29.03 17.83 10.69
N SER A 357 28.58 18.83 11.45
CA SER A 357 27.17 19.02 11.85
C SER A 357 26.26 19.55 10.72
N GLY A 358 26.75 19.64 9.48
CA GLY A 358 26.10 20.37 8.39
C GLY A 358 24.66 19.95 8.07
N LEU A 359 24.23 18.74 8.45
CA LEU A 359 22.85 18.28 8.34
C LEU A 359 21.89 19.03 9.29
N ALA A 360 22.33 19.44 10.48
CA ALA A 360 21.50 20.18 11.44
C ALA A 360 21.26 21.65 11.06
N GLY A 361 21.98 22.14 10.03
CA GLY A 361 22.02 23.55 9.65
C GLY A 361 22.92 24.38 10.57
N ASN A 362 23.05 25.68 10.27
CA ASN A 362 23.84 26.58 11.09
C ASN A 362 23.09 26.94 12.38
N LEU A 363 23.56 26.40 13.51
CA LEU A 363 23.00 26.62 14.85
C LEU A 363 23.61 27.85 15.56
N ASP A 364 24.65 28.47 14.96
CA ASP A 364 25.42 29.58 15.55
C ASP A 364 24.84 30.98 15.22
N SER A 365 23.60 31.07 14.75
CA SER A 365 23.04 32.33 14.27
C SER A 365 22.72 33.31 15.42
N LYS A 366 23.71 34.09 15.85
CA LYS A 366 23.54 35.48 16.29
C LYS A 366 23.21 36.40 15.08
N LYS A 367 22.25 36.03 14.23
CA LYS A 367 21.72 36.94 13.21
C LYS A 367 20.29 37.32 13.59
N PRO A 368 19.98 38.62 13.74
CA PRO A 368 18.61 39.04 13.99
C PRO A 368 17.73 38.59 12.83
N ILE A 369 16.56 38.10 13.20
CA ILE A 369 15.47 37.70 12.30
C ILE A 369 15.22 38.86 11.33
N ILE A 370 15.56 38.67 10.06
CA ILE A 370 15.02 39.51 8.99
C ILE A 370 13.56 39.05 8.85
N PRO A 371 12.55 39.90 9.11
CA PRO A 371 11.18 39.54 8.81
C PRO A 371 11.12 39.27 7.31
N GLY A 372 10.70 38.04 6.94
CA GLY A 372 10.43 37.71 5.56
C GLY A 372 9.37 38.67 4.99
N PRO A 373 9.37 38.92 3.67
CA PRO A 373 8.43 39.85 3.08
C PRO A 373 7.00 39.34 3.32
N ASP A 374 6.12 40.24 3.73
CA ASP A 374 4.69 39.99 3.70
C ASP A 374 4.30 39.53 2.30
N VAL A 375 3.81 38.30 2.19
CA VAL A 375 3.26 37.76 0.95
C VAL A 375 1.79 38.17 0.91
N PRO A 376 1.30 38.74 -0.22
CA PRO A 376 -0.05 39.29 -0.36
C PRO A 376 -1.18 38.27 -0.21
#